data_AF-A0A7R9PPV9-F1
#
_entry.id   AF-A0A7R9PPV9-F1
#
_cell.length_a   1.000
_cell.length_b   1.000
_cell.length_c   1.000
_cell.angle_alpha   90.00
_cell.angle_beta   90.00
_cell.angle_gamma   90.00
#
_symmetry.space_group_name_H-M   'P 1'
#
loop_
_entity.id
_entity.type
_entity.pdbx_description
1 polymer ?
#
loop_
_entity_poly.entity_id
_entity_poly.type
_entity_poly.pdbx_seq_one_letter_code
_entity_poly.pdbx_strand_id
1 'polypeptide(L)'
;MLCTQSGGSLGVDSQEEVGTLHQQPLALGYYVSTAPTGRMPRWFWASCPHLENVCPAFLKNSLHLHSPAIQQNSDDLLQQQSTVTVHPLDSQYTTDVLRYVLEGYNALSWLALDSNTRDRLSCLPVHIQALMQLYHMTSALV
;
A
#
# COMPACT_ATOMS: atom_id res chain seq x y z
N MET A 1 2.55 3.24 1.54
CA MET A 1 1.75 4.23 0.81
C MET A 1 2.55 5.52 0.79
N LEU A 2 3.22 5.83 -0.31
CA LEU A 2 4.11 6.98 -0.43
C LEU A 2 3.86 7.66 -1.78
N CYS A 3 3.62 8.97 -1.78
CA CYS A 3 3.49 9.76 -2.99
C CYS A 3 4.90 10.03 -3.55
N THR A 4 5.19 9.48 -4.73
CA THR A 4 6.46 9.68 -5.44
C THR A 4 6.24 10.57 -6.65
N GLN A 5 7.04 11.63 -6.76
CA GLN A 5 7.14 12.49 -7.92
C GLN A 5 8.13 11.85 -8.92
N SER A 6 7.73 11.73 -10.18
CA SER A 6 8.63 11.33 -11.28
C SER A 6 9.40 12.55 -11.75
N GLY A 7 10.72 12.57 -11.56
CA GLY A 7 11.62 13.59 -12.08
C GLY A 7 12.99 12.99 -12.31
N GLY A 8 13.42 12.89 -13.56
CA GLY A 8 14.72 12.33 -13.94
C GLY A 8 15.85 13.35 -13.91
N SER A 9 17.07 12.88 -13.61
CA SER A 9 18.34 13.45 -14.10
C SER A 9 19.50 12.46 -13.90
N LEU A 10 20.49 12.52 -14.80
CA LEU A 10 21.60 11.59 -15.01
C LEU A 10 22.80 11.80 -14.06
N GLY A 11 23.55 10.72 -13.78
CA GLY A 11 25.03 10.78 -13.75
C GLY A 11 25.82 10.06 -12.64
N VAL A 12 26.36 8.89 -13.00
CA VAL A 12 27.69 8.29 -12.67
C VAL A 12 27.93 7.52 -11.35
N ASP A 13 28.02 6.19 -11.55
CA ASP A 13 28.85 5.15 -10.95
C ASP A 13 29.46 5.33 -9.54
N SER A 14 28.85 4.63 -8.59
CA SER A 14 29.59 3.92 -7.54
C SER A 14 29.13 2.46 -7.60
N GLN A 15 30.10 1.58 -7.84
CA GLN A 15 29.95 0.15 -7.99
C GLN A 15 29.68 -0.48 -6.60
N GLU A 16 28.55 -0.13 -6.00
CA GLU A 16 27.96 -0.88 -4.90
C GLU A 16 27.13 -2.03 -5.48
N GLU A 17 26.86 -3.00 -4.64
CA GLU A 17 26.02 -4.18 -4.82
C GLU A 17 24.53 -3.80 -5.09
N VAL A 18 24.28 -2.85 -5.98
CA VAL A 18 23.00 -2.19 -6.30
C VAL A 18 22.11 -3.07 -7.20
N GLY A 19 22.65 -4.17 -7.74
CA GLY A 19 21.94 -5.01 -8.71
C GLY A 19 20.91 -5.97 -8.12
N THR A 20 21.10 -6.45 -6.88
CA THR A 20 20.28 -7.56 -6.33
C THR A 20 19.03 -7.07 -5.60
N LEU A 21 19.10 -5.91 -4.93
CA LEU A 21 17.95 -5.26 -4.30
C LEU A 21 16.91 -4.80 -5.34
N HIS A 22 17.37 -4.42 -6.54
CA HIS A 22 16.54 -3.89 -7.63
C HIS A 22 15.73 -4.94 -8.41
N GLN A 23 15.93 -6.24 -8.17
CA GLN A 23 15.25 -7.32 -8.91
C GLN A 23 14.19 -8.06 -8.08
N GLN A 24 13.72 -7.46 -6.98
CA GLN A 24 12.63 -8.05 -6.20
C GLN A 24 11.30 -7.87 -6.92
N PRO A 25 10.40 -8.89 -6.90
CA PRO A 25 9.08 -8.77 -7.48
C PRO A 25 8.33 -7.57 -6.89
N LEU A 26 8.02 -6.60 -7.74
CA LEU A 26 7.35 -5.35 -7.39
C LEU A 26 6.02 -5.26 -8.12
N ALA A 27 4.93 -5.03 -7.37
CA ALA A 27 3.67 -4.55 -7.94
C ALA A 27 3.42 -3.11 -7.50
N LEU A 28 2.89 -2.30 -8.42
CA LEU A 28 2.47 -0.94 -8.15
C LEU A 28 0.98 -0.81 -8.46
N GLY A 29 0.25 -0.14 -7.57
CA GLY A 29 -1.18 0.11 -7.72
C GLY A 29 -1.56 1.49 -7.20
N TYR A 30 -2.67 2.01 -7.73
CA TYR A 30 -3.30 3.23 -7.23
C TYR A 30 -4.58 2.86 -6.50
N TYR A 31 -4.78 3.49 -5.35
CA TYR A 31 -6.01 3.41 -4.58
C TYR A 31 -6.67 4.78 -4.62
N VAL A 32 -7.85 4.84 -5.27
CA VAL A 32 -8.57 6.09 -5.53
C VAL A 32 -9.91 6.03 -4.81
N SER A 33 -10.22 7.05 -4.01
CA SER A 33 -11.43 7.06 -3.19
C SER A 33 -12.01 8.46 -3.07
N THR A 34 -13.34 8.58 -3.14
CA THR A 34 -14.07 9.81 -2.83
C THR A 34 -14.18 10.07 -1.32
N ALA A 35 -14.02 9.04 -0.49
CA ALA A 35 -13.89 9.21 0.95
C ALA A 35 -12.53 9.83 1.29
N PRO A 36 -12.46 10.75 2.26
CA PRO A 36 -11.22 11.43 2.63
C PRO A 36 -10.21 10.47 3.27
N THR A 37 -8.94 10.83 3.33
CA THR A 37 -7.95 10.07 4.12
C THR A 37 -8.13 10.26 5.63
N GLY A 38 -8.79 11.35 6.05
CA GLY A 38 -8.80 11.83 7.42
C GLY A 38 -7.55 12.67 7.73
N ARG A 39 -7.36 13.02 9.01
CA ARG A 39 -6.22 13.84 9.46
C ARG A 39 -4.92 13.05 9.39
N MET A 40 -4.15 13.24 8.33
CA MET A 40 -2.80 12.70 8.22
C MET A 40 -1.76 13.64 8.84
N PRO A 41 -0.62 13.13 9.31
CA PRO A 41 0.52 13.98 9.69
C PRO A 41 1.06 14.78 8.50
N ARG A 42 1.60 15.99 8.72
CA ARG A 42 2.15 16.83 7.64
C ARG A 42 3.24 16.14 6.82
N TRP A 43 4.06 15.31 7.45
CA TRP A 43 5.12 14.58 6.77
C TRP A 43 4.58 13.57 5.75
N PHE A 44 3.35 13.08 5.91
CA PHE A 44 2.71 12.17 4.95
C PHE A 44 2.51 12.86 3.60
N TRP A 45 2.21 14.16 3.62
CA TRP A 45 1.99 14.98 2.43
C TRP A 45 3.22 15.79 2.02
N ALA A 46 4.39 15.61 2.64
CA ALA A 46 5.57 16.47 2.40
C ALA A 46 5.97 16.54 0.92
N SER A 47 5.86 15.42 0.18
CA SER A 47 6.15 15.36 -1.26
C SER A 47 5.07 16.02 -2.14
N CYS A 48 3.86 16.20 -1.62
CA CYS A 48 2.70 16.74 -2.36
C CYS A 48 1.68 17.43 -1.43
N PRO A 49 2.02 18.58 -0.81
CA PRO A 49 1.15 19.24 0.17
C PRO A 49 -0.20 19.68 -0.42
N HIS A 50 -0.23 19.97 -1.73
CA HIS A 50 -1.42 20.39 -2.45
C HIS A 50 -2.51 19.30 -2.55
N LEU A 51 -2.20 18.04 -2.23
CA LEU A 51 -3.16 16.93 -2.29
C LEU A 51 -3.85 16.63 -0.95
N GLU A 52 -3.42 17.26 0.16
CA GLU A 52 -3.90 16.93 1.51
C GLU A 52 -5.43 17.02 1.68
N ASN A 53 -6.07 17.97 0.99
CA ASN A 53 -7.51 18.23 1.12
C ASN A 53 -8.26 18.08 -0.23
N VAL A 54 -7.70 17.32 -1.16
CA VAL A 54 -8.30 17.10 -2.49
C VAL A 54 -9.18 15.86 -2.47
N CYS A 55 -10.36 15.95 -3.11
CA CYS A 55 -11.21 14.82 -3.41
C CYS A 55 -11.27 14.63 -4.94
N PRO A 56 -11.08 13.40 -5.46
CA PRO A 56 -10.83 12.16 -4.71
C PRO A 56 -9.40 12.06 -4.16
N ALA A 57 -9.24 11.29 -3.09
CA ALA A 57 -7.94 10.91 -2.56
C ALA A 57 -7.23 9.95 -3.53
N PHE A 58 -5.97 10.24 -3.86
CA PHE A 58 -5.13 9.42 -4.74
C PHE A 58 -3.92 8.88 -3.96
N LEU A 59 -3.87 7.57 -3.75
CA LEU A 59 -2.84 6.93 -2.93
C LEU A 59 -2.06 5.90 -3.76
N LYS A 60 -0.75 6.08 -3.85
CA LYS A 60 0.15 5.14 -4.52
C LYS A 60 0.60 4.05 -3.55
N ASN A 61 0.42 2.80 -3.96
CA ASN A 61 0.74 1.61 -3.20
C ASN A 61 1.75 0.75 -3.96
N SER A 62 2.71 0.20 -3.24
CA SER A 62 3.73 -0.69 -3.78
C SER A 62 3.82 -1.92 -2.89
N LEU A 63 3.82 -3.10 -3.51
CA LEU A 63 4.10 -4.37 -2.85
C LEU A 63 5.47 -4.86 -3.31
N HIS A 64 6.36 -5.08 -2.35
CA HIS A 64 7.72 -5.56 -2.59
C HIS A 64 7.90 -6.89 -1.85
N LEU A 65 8.23 -7.95 -2.57
CA LEU A 65 8.49 -9.26 -1.97
C LEU A 65 10.00 -9.42 -1.70
N HIS A 66 10.38 -9.32 -0.43
CA HIS A 66 11.73 -9.61 0.03
C HIS A 66 11.85 -11.06 0.52
N SER A 67 11.72 -12.04 -0.37
CA SER A 67 12.00 -13.44 -0.03
C SER A 67 12.70 -14.16 -1.17
N PRO A 68 14.02 -14.43 -1.06
CA PRO A 68 14.76 -15.18 -2.08
C PRO A 68 14.26 -16.63 -2.21
N ALA A 69 13.61 -17.19 -1.18
CA ALA A 69 13.04 -18.53 -1.21
C ALA A 69 11.86 -18.69 -2.18
N ILE A 70 11.14 -17.59 -2.49
CA ILE A 70 9.99 -17.62 -3.41
C ILE A 70 10.45 -17.78 -4.87
N GLN A 71 11.64 -17.27 -5.22
CA GLN A 71 12.19 -17.42 -6.58
C GLN A 71 12.72 -18.83 -6.88
N GLN A 72 13.05 -19.62 -5.85
CA GLN A 72 13.65 -20.95 -5.99
C GLN A 72 12.60 -22.08 -5.95
N ASN A 73 11.36 -21.81 -5.52
CA ASN A 73 10.32 -22.83 -5.35
C ASN A 73 9.37 -22.95 -6.56
N SER A 74 9.55 -22.13 -7.61
CA SER A 74 8.65 -22.13 -8.77
C SER A 74 8.68 -23.43 -9.57
N ASP A 75 9.79 -24.18 -9.54
CA ASP A 75 9.97 -25.39 -10.35
C ASP A 75 9.35 -26.65 -9.72
N ASP A 76 9.23 -26.73 -8.39
CA ASP A 76 8.67 -27.90 -7.68
C ASP A 76 7.14 -27.82 -7.43
N LEU A 77 6.55 -26.62 -7.47
CA LEU A 77 5.12 -26.42 -7.19
C LEU A 77 4.18 -26.80 -8.35
N LEU A 78 4.71 -27.12 -9.53
CA LEU A 78 3.90 -27.50 -10.71
C LEU A 78 3.21 -28.86 -10.57
N GLN A 79 3.56 -29.67 -9.56
CA GLN A 79 3.09 -31.06 -9.45
C GLN A 79 2.04 -31.31 -8.36
N GLN A 80 1.65 -30.30 -7.56
CA GLN A 80 0.72 -30.45 -6.43
C GLN A 80 -0.60 -29.68 -6.60
N GLN A 81 -1.00 -29.43 -7.85
CA GLN A 81 -2.21 -28.66 -8.17
C GLN A 81 -3.48 -29.56 -8.15
N SER A 82 -3.81 -30.08 -6.97
CA SER A 82 -5.03 -30.87 -6.73
C SER A 82 -5.91 -30.18 -5.66
N THR A 83 -6.95 -29.48 -6.12
CA THR A 83 -8.25 -29.32 -5.43
C THR A 83 -8.39 -28.48 -4.15
N VAL A 84 -7.45 -27.59 -3.79
CA VAL A 84 -7.65 -26.67 -2.65
C VAL A 84 -7.88 -25.25 -3.17
N THR A 85 -8.89 -24.56 -2.62
CA THR A 85 -9.17 -23.15 -2.86
C THR A 85 -7.88 -22.33 -2.75
N VAL A 86 -7.38 -21.83 -3.88
CA VAL A 86 -6.14 -21.04 -3.92
C VAL A 86 -6.42 -19.70 -3.26
N HIS A 87 -5.79 -19.44 -2.11
CA HIS A 87 -5.96 -18.16 -1.42
C HIS A 87 -5.34 -17.06 -2.30
N PRO A 88 -5.98 -15.89 -2.51
CA PRO A 88 -5.44 -14.86 -3.41
C PRO A 88 -4.05 -14.32 -3.03
N LEU A 89 -3.66 -14.44 -1.77
CA LEU A 89 -2.28 -14.12 -1.32
C LEU A 89 -1.23 -15.13 -1.78
N ASP A 90 -1.63 -16.35 -2.18
CA ASP A 90 -0.74 -17.40 -2.67
C ASP A 90 -0.47 -17.26 -4.18
N SER A 91 -1.00 -16.22 -4.82
CA SER A 91 -0.77 -15.98 -6.25
C SER A 91 0.72 -15.71 -6.52
N GLN A 92 1.23 -16.32 -7.59
CA GLN A 92 2.58 -16.05 -8.10
C GLN A 92 2.67 -14.65 -8.74
N TYR A 93 1.54 -14.01 -9.03
CA TYR A 93 1.48 -12.65 -9.56
C TYR A 93 1.30 -11.63 -8.43
N THR A 94 2.33 -10.83 -8.18
CA THR A 94 2.31 -9.76 -7.15
C THR A 94 1.19 -8.74 -7.36
N THR A 95 0.73 -8.55 -8.58
CA THR A 95 -0.42 -7.69 -8.90
C THR A 95 -1.73 -8.22 -8.33
N ASP A 96 -1.91 -9.55 -8.30
CA ASP A 96 -3.11 -10.17 -7.75
C ASP A 96 -3.12 -10.07 -6.23
N VAL A 97 -1.97 -10.34 -5.61
CA VAL A 97 -1.76 -10.15 -4.17
C VAL A 97 -2.02 -8.70 -3.77
N LEU A 98 -1.44 -7.73 -4.49
CA LEU A 98 -1.65 -6.31 -4.21
C LEU A 98 -3.13 -5.91 -4.37
N ARG A 99 -3.80 -6.38 -5.44
CA ARG A 99 -5.22 -6.12 -5.65
C ARG A 99 -6.05 -6.63 -4.48
N TYR A 100 -5.85 -7.89 -4.09
CA TYR A 100 -6.56 -8.51 -2.98
C TYR A 100 -6.36 -7.74 -1.66
N VAL A 101 -5.13 -7.33 -1.36
CA VAL A 101 -4.83 -6.51 -0.17
C VAL A 101 -5.57 -5.17 -0.20
N LEU A 102 -5.56 -4.48 -1.35
CA LEU A 102 -6.24 -3.19 -1.50
C LEU A 102 -7.77 -3.31 -1.43
N GLU A 103 -8.35 -4.40 -1.94
CA GLU A 103 -9.76 -4.73 -1.78
C GLU A 103 -10.11 -4.99 -0.30
N GLY A 104 -9.24 -5.71 0.42
CA GLY A 104 -9.36 -5.90 1.86
C GLY A 104 -9.28 -4.59 2.64
N TYR A 105 -8.37 -3.69 2.27
CA TYR A 105 -8.28 -2.36 2.87
C TYR A 105 -9.52 -1.51 2.60
N ASN A 106 -10.08 -1.60 1.39
CA ASN A 106 -11.36 -0.98 1.06
C ASN A 106 -12.47 -1.51 1.96
N ALA A 107 -12.60 -2.82 2.12
CA ALA A 107 -13.60 -3.42 3.00
C ALA A 107 -13.43 -2.97 4.46
N LEU A 108 -12.20 -2.98 4.98
CA LEU A 108 -11.89 -2.54 6.35
C LEU A 108 -12.13 -1.05 6.59
N SER A 109 -12.11 -0.21 5.55
CA SER A 109 -12.44 1.22 5.68
C SER A 109 -13.92 1.46 6.01
N TRP A 110 -14.80 0.55 5.58
CA TRP A 110 -16.25 0.62 5.83
C TRP A 110 -16.65 0.26 7.26
N LEU A 111 -15.72 -0.24 8.08
CA LEU A 111 -16.00 -0.54 9.49
C LEU A 111 -16.12 0.72 10.35
N ALA A 112 -15.65 1.86 9.85
CA ALA A 112 -15.74 3.16 10.51
C ALA A 112 -16.70 4.06 9.73
N LEU A 113 -17.95 4.17 10.20
CA LEU A 113 -19.03 4.90 9.52
C LEU A 113 -19.39 6.19 10.26
N ASP A 114 -19.77 7.21 9.51
CA ASP A 114 -20.49 8.37 10.03
C ASP A 114 -21.99 8.02 10.16
N SER A 115 -22.54 8.22 11.36
CA SER A 115 -23.95 7.94 11.64
C SER A 115 -24.91 8.82 10.84
N ASN A 116 -24.48 10.02 10.43
CA ASN A 116 -25.33 10.97 9.73
C ASN A 116 -25.39 10.71 8.23
N THR A 117 -24.23 10.60 7.58
CA THR A 117 -24.14 10.38 6.13
C THR A 117 -24.26 8.92 5.72
N ARG A 118 -24.06 7.98 6.68
CA ARG A 118 -23.89 6.54 6.43
C ARG A 118 -22.74 6.21 5.47
N ASP A 119 -21.81 7.13 5.31
CA ASP A 119 -20.57 6.92 4.56
C ASP A 119 -19.42 6.60 5.51
N ARG A 120 -18.34 6.03 4.98
CA ARG A 120 -17.12 5.77 5.74
C ARG A 120 -16.40 7.07 6.12
N LEU A 121 -15.86 7.11 7.33
CA LEU A 121 -15.12 8.26 7.86
C LEU A 121 -13.80 8.51 7.13
N SER A 122 -13.18 7.45 6.60
CA SER A 122 -11.93 7.52 5.86
C SER A 122 -11.88 6.42 4.80
N CYS A 123 -11.11 6.64 3.74
CA CYS A 123 -10.77 5.62 2.74
C CYS A 123 -9.70 4.62 3.22
N LEU A 124 -9.11 4.86 4.39
CA LEU A 124 -8.08 3.99 4.97
C LEU A 124 -8.71 2.91 5.85
N PRO A 125 -8.08 1.73 5.96
CA PRO A 125 -8.59 0.67 6.83
C PRO A 125 -8.57 1.09 8.31
N VAL A 126 -9.53 0.57 9.09
CA VAL A 126 -9.78 0.98 10.49
C VAL A 126 -8.53 0.98 11.39
N HIS A 127 -7.62 0.03 11.22
CA HIS A 127 -6.40 -0.05 12.03
C HIS A 127 -5.43 1.12 11.75
N ILE A 128 -5.35 1.60 10.50
CA ILE A 128 -4.56 2.80 10.17
C ILE A 128 -5.20 4.04 10.79
N GLN A 129 -6.53 4.13 10.77
CA GLN A 129 -7.24 5.24 11.41
C GLN A 129 -6.93 5.29 12.93
N ALA A 130 -6.96 4.14 13.61
CA ALA A 130 -6.61 4.02 15.03
C ALA A 130 -5.15 4.44 15.31
N LEU A 131 -4.20 4.01 14.47
CA LEU A 131 -2.80 4.44 14.58
C LEU A 131 -2.64 5.95 14.42
N MET A 132 -3.39 6.57 13.50
CA MET A 132 -3.36 8.03 13.33
C MET A 132 -3.96 8.76 14.53
N GLN A 133 -5.02 8.23 15.14
CA GLN A 133 -5.57 8.78 16.39
C GLN A 133 -4.54 8.75 17.51
N LEU A 134 -3.86 7.61 17.71
CA LEU A 134 -2.79 7.47 18.71
C LEU A 134 -1.62 8.43 18.44
N TYR A 135 -1.22 8.59 17.17
CA TYR A 135 -0.20 9.56 16.77
C TYR A 135 -0.60 10.99 17.16
N HIS A 136 -1.84 11.41 16.87
CA HIS A 136 -2.31 12.77 17.19
C HIS A 136 -2.44 12.99 18.70
N MET A 137 -2.85 11.98 19.46
CA MET A 137 -2.86 12.05 20.93
C MET A 137 -1.46 12.21 21.49
N THR A 138 -0.49 11.43 20.98
CA THR A 138 0.89 11.46 21.47
C THR A 138 1.59 12.77 21.08
N SER A 139 1.38 13.26 19.86
CA SER A 139 1.96 14.53 19.40
C SER A 139 1.37 15.77 20.08
N ALA A 140 0.18 15.66 20.68
CA ALA A 140 -0.40 16.73 21.50
C ALA A 140 0.21 16.82 22.91
N LEU A 141 0.99 15.82 23.34
CA LEU A 141 1.63 15.77 24.65
C LEU A 141 3.08 16.33 24.65
N VAL A 142 3.63 16.63 23.47
CA VAL A 142 4.98 17.17 23.25
C VAL A 142 4.88 18.65 22.89
#